data_AF-A0A142X3C1-F1
#
_entry.id   AF-A0A142X3C1-F1
#
_cell.length_a   1.000
_cell.length_b   1.000
_cell.length_c   1.000
_cell.angle_alpha   90.00
_cell.angle_beta   90.00
_cell.angle_gamma   90.00
#
_symmetry.space_group_name_H-M   'P 1'
#
loop_
_entity.id
_entity.type
_entity.pdbx_description
1 polymer ?
#
loop_
_entity_poly.entity_id
_entity_poly.type
_entity_poly.pdbx_seq_one_letter_code
_entity_poly.pdbx_strand_id
1 'polypeptide(L)'
;MSERTHSDAGTGPAPATNASPLRRRIVPVFAGTSLVAIGGAVLFQLLRPEPAASQTREPRQTAQAPQQPGQPSAGPTSTAVASVNGQTISYEALARECVTRHGKEVLENLINKTVIQQACDQRKLQISQAEIQQEVIAIAKKFNLPPDTWYQMLQAERGLNPEQYQQDIIWPMLALKKLAGSEIAPTEDDMLKAFEREYGPRVKARMILFEGNVRNVNQIWEEATANPDTFEQLARKHSADPNTRPLGGVIPPIRKNGGNPTVEDQAFKLKPGEISPVIEVATNRYVILRCEGRTEQIVEDPKQVWNELYNLVVEEKTQQAVAKVFEQVKEEARIINYYSKEATPVGQARTGQKVQPVSGTRPTGASTAFPASGN
;
A
#
# COMPACT_ATOMS: atom_id res chain seq x y z
N MET A 1 70.25 35.86 62.27
CA MET A 1 71.30 36.17 61.28
C MET A 1 70.67 36.12 59.89
N SER A 2 70.59 37.30 59.27
CA SER A 2 70.73 37.55 57.83
C SER A 2 69.68 37.04 56.83
N GLU A 3 68.77 37.96 56.48
CA GLU A 3 68.49 38.55 55.16
C GLU A 3 68.87 37.82 53.84
N ARG A 4 67.91 37.79 52.90
CA ARG A 4 67.86 38.39 51.53
C ARG A 4 67.02 37.52 50.58
N THR A 5 65.78 37.91 50.28
CA THR A 5 65.30 38.76 49.16
C THR A 5 65.58 38.21 47.75
N HIS A 6 64.52 37.81 47.04
CA HIS A 6 64.21 38.35 45.71
C HIS A 6 62.71 38.23 45.40
N SER A 7 62.17 39.36 44.95
CA SER A 7 60.81 39.64 44.48
C SER A 7 60.56 39.06 43.09
N ASP A 8 59.32 38.67 42.76
CA ASP A 8 58.68 39.22 41.56
C ASP A 8 57.15 39.11 41.51
N ALA A 9 56.58 40.17 40.92
CA ALA A 9 55.29 40.41 40.28
C ALA A 9 53.99 39.73 40.76
N GLY A 10 53.03 40.58 41.14
CA GLY A 10 51.63 40.22 41.33
C GLY A 10 50.82 40.13 40.03
N THR A 11 49.61 39.58 40.15
CA THR A 11 48.47 39.90 39.30
C THR A 11 47.19 39.60 40.07
N GLY A 12 46.16 40.41 39.82
CA GLY A 12 44.96 40.58 40.64
C GLY A 12 43.92 39.44 40.58
N PRO A 13 42.70 39.72 41.08
CA PRO A 13 41.84 38.71 41.69
C PRO A 13 41.09 37.86 40.67
N ALA A 14 40.82 36.61 41.08
CA ALA A 14 40.05 35.64 40.33
C ALA A 14 38.64 36.18 39.98
N PRO A 15 38.19 36.11 38.72
CA PRO A 15 36.87 36.56 38.33
C PRO A 15 35.81 35.50 38.66
N ALA A 16 34.65 36.00 39.09
CA ALA A 16 33.40 35.28 39.24
C ALA A 16 33.01 34.58 37.93
N THR A 17 32.77 33.27 38.00
CA THR A 17 32.19 32.50 36.92
C THR A 17 30.67 32.68 36.90
N ASN A 18 30.21 33.71 36.18
CA ASN A 18 28.89 33.74 35.59
C ASN A 18 28.84 32.72 34.44
N ALA A 19 28.14 31.60 34.63
CA ALA A 19 27.76 30.71 33.53
C ALA A 19 26.24 30.66 33.45
N SER A 20 25.74 31.34 32.43
CA SER A 20 24.35 31.40 31.97
C SER A 20 23.77 30.00 31.70
N PRO A 21 22.45 29.81 31.82
CA PRO A 21 21.83 28.50 31.62
C PRO A 21 21.92 28.10 30.15
N LEU A 22 22.61 26.99 29.88
CA LEU A 22 22.65 26.35 28.56
C LEU A 22 21.26 25.81 28.21
N ARG A 23 20.58 26.58 27.35
CA ARG A 23 19.43 26.20 26.53
C ARG A 23 19.80 24.93 25.74
N ARG A 24 19.49 23.74 26.26
CA ARG A 24 19.56 22.50 25.49
C ARG A 24 18.25 22.30 24.71
N ARG A 25 18.38 22.64 23.44
CA ARG A 25 17.54 22.31 22.29
C ARG A 25 16.82 20.96 22.49
N ILE A 26 15.49 20.99 22.55
CA ILE A 26 14.64 19.81 22.40
C ILE A 26 14.83 19.35 20.94
N VAL A 27 15.54 18.26 20.74
CA VAL A 27 15.61 17.57 19.45
C VAL A 27 14.36 16.68 19.39
N PRO A 28 13.44 16.88 18.42
CA PRO A 28 12.33 15.96 18.27
C PRO A 28 12.87 14.60 17.83
N VAL A 29 12.66 13.59 18.67
CA VAL A 29 12.79 12.18 18.29
C VAL A 29 11.66 11.91 17.30
N PHE A 30 11.99 11.88 16.01
CA PHE A 30 11.11 11.32 15.00
C PHE A 30 11.06 9.80 15.20
N ALA A 31 10.16 9.36 16.08
CA ALA A 31 9.69 7.98 16.09
C ALA A 31 9.12 7.70 14.69
N GLY A 32 9.79 6.84 13.94
CA GLY A 32 9.41 6.46 12.59
C GLY A 32 8.09 5.68 12.60
N THR A 33 6.97 6.38 12.69
CA THR A 33 5.66 5.88 12.26
C THR A 33 5.67 5.83 10.75
N SER A 34 6.14 4.71 10.19
CA SER A 34 5.86 4.36 8.81
C SER A 34 4.36 4.14 8.68
N LEU A 35 3.63 5.21 8.38
CA LEU A 35 2.28 5.19 7.86
C LEU A 35 2.29 4.31 6.61
N VAL A 36 1.88 3.05 6.79
CA VAL A 36 1.54 2.16 5.69
C VAL A 36 0.33 2.78 5.03
N ALA A 37 0.58 3.52 3.95
CA ALA A 37 -0.43 3.92 2.99
C ALA A 37 -0.98 2.64 2.34
N ILE A 38 -1.98 2.04 2.97
CA ILE A 38 -2.84 1.06 2.33
C ILE A 38 -3.75 1.84 1.39
N GLY A 39 -3.63 1.57 0.09
CA GLY A 39 -4.66 1.89 -0.89
C GLY A 39 -4.22 2.83 -2.01
N GLY A 40 -3.68 2.23 -3.07
CA GLY A 40 -3.90 2.68 -4.44
C GLY A 40 -3.08 3.88 -4.89
N ALA A 41 -1.79 3.68 -5.13
CA ALA A 41 -1.00 4.56 -5.99
C ALA A 41 -0.12 3.69 -6.89
N VAL A 42 -0.59 3.38 -8.11
CA VAL A 42 0.15 3.43 -9.38
C VAL A 42 -0.87 3.11 -10.49
N LEU A 43 -1.46 4.14 -11.12
CA LEU A 43 -1.56 4.20 -12.58
C LEU A 43 -2.03 5.58 -13.02
N PHE A 44 -1.52 6.01 -14.18
CA PHE A 44 -1.97 7.16 -14.97
C PHE A 44 -1.33 8.53 -14.69
N GLN A 45 -0.06 8.66 -15.10
CA GLN A 45 0.54 9.96 -15.43
C GLN A 45 1.07 10.04 -16.87
N LEU A 46 0.48 9.33 -17.83
CA LEU A 46 0.82 9.52 -19.24
C LEU A 46 -0.45 9.41 -20.07
N LEU A 47 -1.03 10.57 -20.42
CA LEU A 47 -1.78 10.88 -21.65
C LEU A 47 -2.54 12.19 -21.42
N ARG A 48 -1.88 13.33 -21.68
CA ARG A 48 -2.57 14.58 -21.97
C ARG A 48 -2.68 14.69 -23.50
N PRO A 49 -3.87 14.60 -24.11
CA PRO A 49 -4.03 15.02 -25.49
C PRO A 49 -4.11 16.55 -25.58
N GLU A 50 -3.27 17.15 -26.41
CA GLU A 50 -3.40 18.53 -26.88
C GLU A 50 -4.70 18.71 -27.70
N PRO A 51 -5.37 19.87 -27.61
CA PRO A 51 -6.51 20.16 -28.47
C PRO A 51 -6.04 20.46 -29.90
N ALA A 52 -6.47 19.65 -30.86
CA ALA A 52 -6.28 19.94 -32.27
C ALA A 52 -7.11 21.16 -32.68
N ALA A 53 -6.44 22.16 -33.25
CA ALA A 53 -7.05 23.35 -33.83
C ALA A 53 -7.96 22.99 -35.02
N SER A 54 -9.20 23.46 -34.97
CA SER A 54 -10.20 23.36 -36.02
C SER A 54 -9.87 24.31 -37.17
N GLN A 55 -9.85 23.80 -38.41
CA GLN A 55 -9.91 24.65 -39.59
C GLN A 55 -11.38 24.89 -39.98
N THR A 56 -11.77 26.15 -39.89
CA THR A 56 -13.02 26.73 -40.38
C THR A 56 -13.17 26.52 -41.88
N ARG A 57 -14.36 26.08 -42.31
CA ARG A 57 -14.85 26.35 -43.68
C ARG A 57 -16.29 26.83 -43.61
N GLU A 58 -16.49 28.06 -44.05
CA GLU A 58 -17.79 28.76 -44.11
C GLU A 58 -18.71 28.23 -45.24
N PRO A 59 -20.01 28.55 -45.20
CA PRO A 59 -21.07 27.72 -45.76
C PRO A 59 -21.49 28.13 -47.17
N ARG A 60 -22.08 27.18 -47.92
CA ARG A 60 -22.89 27.50 -49.10
C ARG A 60 -24.28 26.86 -48.98
N GLN A 61 -25.28 27.73 -48.90
CA GLN A 61 -26.71 27.56 -49.18
C GLN A 61 -26.89 26.88 -50.56
N THR A 62 -27.96 26.16 -50.94
CA THR A 62 -29.39 26.07 -50.60
C THR A 62 -29.93 24.82 -51.34
N ALA A 63 -30.93 24.12 -50.80
CA ALA A 63 -32.04 23.52 -51.59
C ALA A 63 -33.05 22.80 -50.66
N GLN A 64 -34.31 23.24 -50.69
CA GLN A 64 -35.46 22.58 -50.09
C GLN A 64 -36.13 21.63 -51.08
N ALA A 65 -36.66 20.50 -50.59
CA ALA A 65 -37.98 19.86 -50.87
C ALA A 65 -37.89 18.32 -50.78
N PRO A 66 -39.00 17.57 -50.56
CA PRO A 66 -40.28 17.87 -49.89
C PRO A 66 -40.59 16.89 -48.73
N GLN A 67 -41.55 17.26 -47.88
CA GLN A 67 -42.09 16.43 -46.79
C GLN A 67 -42.90 15.23 -47.33
N GLN A 68 -42.65 14.04 -46.78
CA GLN A 68 -43.55 12.89 -46.85
C GLN A 68 -44.11 12.58 -45.45
N PRO A 69 -45.42 12.29 -45.32
CA PRO A 69 -46.06 12.02 -44.04
C PRO A 69 -45.96 10.55 -43.62
N GLY A 70 -45.60 10.34 -42.35
CA GLY A 70 -46.02 9.20 -41.53
C GLY A 70 -45.24 7.90 -41.68
N GLN A 71 -44.35 7.62 -40.71
CA GLN A 71 -44.17 6.27 -40.18
C GLN A 71 -43.89 6.32 -38.66
N PRO A 72 -44.29 5.28 -37.91
CA PRO A 72 -44.66 5.37 -36.50
C PRO A 72 -43.45 5.48 -35.58
N SER A 73 -43.65 6.24 -34.51
CA SER A 73 -42.80 6.34 -33.32
C SER A 73 -42.43 4.95 -32.80
N ALA A 74 -41.16 4.56 -32.98
CA ALA A 74 -40.63 3.31 -32.47
C ALA A 74 -39.69 3.58 -31.29
N GLY A 75 -40.04 3.03 -30.12
CA GLY A 75 -39.10 2.66 -29.05
C GLY A 75 -38.60 3.78 -28.13
N PRO A 76 -38.13 3.44 -26.91
CA PRO A 76 -37.95 4.37 -25.81
C PRO A 76 -36.95 5.46 -26.17
N THR A 77 -37.25 6.67 -25.73
CA THR A 77 -36.44 7.88 -25.91
C THR A 77 -34.99 7.63 -25.50
N SER A 78 -34.15 7.36 -26.50
CA SER A 78 -32.70 7.45 -26.39
C SER A 78 -32.38 8.87 -25.96
N THR A 79 -32.01 9.05 -24.69
CA THR A 79 -31.83 10.40 -24.12
C THR A 79 -30.60 11.02 -24.76
N ALA A 80 -30.79 12.12 -25.50
CA ALA A 80 -29.69 12.87 -26.08
C ALA A 80 -28.82 13.48 -24.97
N VAL A 81 -27.52 13.25 -25.00
CA VAL A 81 -26.56 13.78 -24.01
C VAL A 81 -25.65 14.86 -24.58
N ALA A 82 -25.47 14.89 -25.90
CA ALA A 82 -24.77 15.95 -26.61
C ALA A 82 -25.21 16.01 -28.09
N SER A 83 -24.90 17.12 -28.77
CA SER A 83 -25.05 17.25 -30.21
C SER A 83 -23.82 17.95 -30.79
N VAL A 84 -23.30 17.45 -31.90
CA VAL A 84 -22.15 18.02 -32.63
C VAL A 84 -22.60 18.31 -34.05
N ASN A 85 -22.72 19.58 -34.41
CA ASN A 85 -23.19 20.01 -35.75
C ASN A 85 -24.51 19.34 -36.20
N GLY A 86 -25.43 19.10 -35.25
CA GLY A 86 -26.71 18.44 -35.51
C GLY A 86 -26.67 16.91 -35.40
N GLN A 87 -25.50 16.29 -35.30
CA GLN A 87 -25.39 14.86 -34.99
C GLN A 87 -25.53 14.64 -33.48
N THR A 88 -26.59 13.93 -33.08
CA THR A 88 -26.87 13.63 -31.68
C THR A 88 -25.99 12.48 -31.19
N ILE A 89 -25.38 12.66 -30.01
CA ILE A 89 -24.75 11.60 -29.23
C ILE A 89 -25.77 11.18 -28.16
N SER A 90 -26.17 9.91 -28.18
CA SER A 90 -27.10 9.38 -27.21
C SER A 90 -26.42 8.86 -25.95
N TYR A 91 -27.20 8.81 -24.86
CA TYR A 91 -26.79 8.16 -23.63
C TYR A 91 -26.34 6.71 -23.88
N GLU A 92 -27.04 5.95 -24.71
CA GLU A 92 -26.68 4.55 -24.99
C GLU A 92 -25.34 4.43 -25.73
N ALA A 93 -25.02 5.37 -26.63
CA ALA A 93 -23.73 5.40 -27.30
C ALA A 93 -22.60 5.71 -26.30
N LEU A 94 -22.80 6.70 -25.43
CA LEU A 94 -21.87 7.02 -24.35
C LEU A 94 -21.70 5.86 -23.36
N ALA A 95 -22.81 5.29 -22.88
CA ALA A 95 -22.82 4.19 -21.92
C ALA A 95 -22.11 2.95 -22.47
N ARG A 96 -22.32 2.61 -23.75
CA ARG A 96 -21.63 1.50 -24.41
C ARG A 96 -20.12 1.71 -24.42
N GLU A 97 -19.67 2.92 -24.72
CA GLU A 97 -18.24 3.25 -24.71
C GLU A 97 -17.66 3.20 -23.29
N CYS A 98 -18.38 3.72 -22.29
CA CYS A 98 -17.99 3.60 -20.88
C CYS A 98 -17.92 2.14 -20.41
N VAL A 99 -18.90 1.30 -20.75
CA VAL A 99 -18.90 -0.13 -20.44
C VAL A 99 -17.76 -0.87 -21.15
N THR A 100 -17.42 -0.45 -22.37
CA THR A 100 -16.28 -1.03 -23.11
C THR A 100 -14.95 -0.75 -22.40
N ARG A 101 -14.78 0.45 -21.84
CA ARG A 101 -13.52 0.85 -21.20
C ARG A 101 -13.41 0.45 -19.73
N HIS A 102 -14.51 0.57 -18.98
CA HIS A 102 -14.51 0.46 -17.51
C HIS A 102 -15.51 -0.58 -16.99
N GLY A 103 -16.31 -1.20 -17.86
CA GLY A 103 -17.41 -2.06 -17.45
C GLY A 103 -17.00 -3.25 -16.59
N LYS A 104 -15.82 -3.84 -16.84
CA LYS A 104 -15.29 -4.96 -16.03
C LYS A 104 -15.10 -4.57 -14.57
N GLU A 105 -14.34 -3.50 -14.32
CA GLU A 105 -14.00 -3.04 -12.97
C GLU A 105 -15.23 -2.53 -12.22
N VAL A 106 -16.08 -1.77 -12.91
CA VAL A 106 -17.34 -1.27 -12.33
C VAL A 106 -18.26 -2.44 -11.97
N LEU A 107 -18.40 -3.44 -12.84
CA LEU A 107 -19.23 -4.61 -12.56
C LEU A 107 -18.69 -5.42 -11.39
N GLU A 108 -17.37 -5.62 -11.29
CA GLU A 108 -16.76 -6.32 -10.16
C GLU A 108 -17.05 -5.61 -8.82
N ASN A 109 -16.93 -4.28 -8.79
CA ASN A 109 -17.29 -3.49 -7.61
C ASN A 109 -18.77 -3.61 -7.25
N LEU A 110 -19.67 -3.56 -8.25
CA LEU A 110 -21.11 -3.73 -8.04
C LEU A 110 -21.45 -5.13 -7.52
N ILE A 111 -20.81 -6.18 -8.04
CA ILE A 111 -20.96 -7.55 -7.54
C ILE A 111 -20.53 -7.63 -6.08
N ASN A 112 -19.33 -7.15 -5.74
CA ASN A 112 -18.82 -7.18 -4.37
C ASN A 112 -19.74 -6.43 -3.40
N LYS A 113 -20.21 -5.24 -3.78
CA LYS A 113 -21.16 -4.46 -2.98
C LYS A 113 -22.50 -5.19 -2.80
N THR A 114 -23.02 -5.81 -3.85
CA THR A 114 -24.27 -6.57 -3.81
C THR A 114 -24.16 -7.77 -2.88
N VAL A 115 -23.04 -8.49 -2.95
CA VAL A 115 -22.75 -9.66 -2.10
C VAL A 115 -22.68 -9.25 -0.63
N ILE A 116 -22.01 -8.14 -0.30
CA ILE A 116 -21.95 -7.59 1.06
C ILE A 116 -23.35 -7.17 1.54
N GLN A 117 -24.14 -6.49 0.69
CA GLN A 117 -25.50 -6.07 1.02
C GLN A 117 -26.39 -7.27 1.34
N GLN A 118 -26.36 -8.31 0.51
CA GLN A 118 -27.14 -9.53 0.73
C GLN A 118 -26.78 -10.21 2.06
N ALA A 119 -25.49 -10.28 2.41
CA ALA A 119 -25.08 -10.83 3.69
C ALA A 119 -25.53 -9.98 4.88
N CYS A 120 -25.50 -8.64 4.75
CA CYS A 120 -26.05 -7.75 5.76
C CYS A 120 -27.56 -7.98 5.94
N ASP A 121 -28.31 -8.04 4.85
CA ASP A 121 -29.77 -8.24 4.86
C ASP A 121 -30.15 -9.57 5.51
N GLN A 122 -29.44 -10.66 5.16
CA GLN A 122 -29.64 -11.99 5.75
C GLN A 122 -29.42 -11.99 7.27
N ARG A 123 -28.44 -11.23 7.75
CA ARG A 123 -28.14 -11.08 9.19
C ARG A 123 -28.91 -9.92 9.83
N LYS A 124 -29.82 -9.27 9.09
CA LYS A 124 -30.63 -8.12 9.54
C LYS A 124 -29.77 -6.96 10.08
N LEU A 125 -28.58 -6.79 9.49
CA LEU A 125 -27.68 -5.69 9.79
C LEU A 125 -27.97 -4.51 8.86
N GLN A 126 -28.08 -3.32 9.44
CA GLN A 126 -28.23 -2.08 8.69
C GLN A 126 -27.13 -1.11 9.05
N ILE A 127 -26.69 -0.33 8.06
CA ILE A 127 -25.70 0.73 8.21
C ILE A 127 -26.46 2.03 8.01
N SER A 128 -26.60 2.79 9.09
CA SER A 128 -27.29 4.07 9.09
C SER A 128 -26.43 5.18 8.48
N GLN A 129 -27.08 6.24 7.98
CA GLN A 129 -26.34 7.40 7.51
C GLN A 129 -25.55 8.11 8.62
N ALA A 130 -26.02 8.03 9.86
CA ALA A 130 -25.28 8.55 11.01
C ALA A 130 -23.96 7.80 11.21
N GLU A 131 -23.95 6.45 11.11
CA GLU A 131 -22.71 5.65 11.19
C GLU A 131 -21.73 6.05 10.09
N ILE A 132 -22.19 6.23 8.85
CA ILE A 132 -21.37 6.66 7.71
C ILE A 132 -20.74 8.03 7.98
N GLN A 133 -21.54 9.01 8.41
CA GLN A 133 -21.07 10.36 8.69
C GLN A 133 -20.04 10.38 9.83
N GLN A 134 -20.28 9.63 10.90
CA GLN A 134 -19.34 9.52 12.02
C GLN A 134 -18.01 8.90 11.59
N GLU A 135 -18.04 7.89 10.73
CA GLU A 135 -16.83 7.28 10.20
C GLU A 135 -16.04 8.25 9.31
N VAL A 136 -16.72 9.03 8.46
CA VAL A 136 -16.07 10.08 7.67
C VAL A 136 -15.40 11.12 8.58
N ILE A 137 -16.10 11.57 9.63
CA ILE A 137 -15.54 12.51 10.62
C ILE A 137 -14.31 11.91 11.30
N ALA A 138 -14.37 10.64 11.70
CA ALA A 138 -13.27 9.94 12.34
C ALA A 138 -12.05 9.84 11.41
N ILE A 139 -12.26 9.50 10.13
CA ILE A 139 -11.18 9.43 9.13
C ILE A 139 -10.59 10.82 8.88
N ALA A 140 -11.42 11.83 8.61
CA ALA A 140 -10.94 13.20 8.36
C ALA A 140 -10.11 13.73 9.54
N LYS A 141 -10.53 13.44 10.77
CA LYS A 141 -9.80 13.79 11.99
C LYS A 141 -8.41 13.15 12.07
N LYS A 142 -8.23 11.92 11.60
CA LYS A 142 -6.89 11.28 11.55
C LYS A 142 -5.90 12.05 10.65
N PHE A 143 -6.42 12.80 9.68
CA PHE A 143 -5.63 13.69 8.81
C PHE A 143 -5.62 15.16 9.28
N ASN A 144 -6.19 15.46 10.46
CA ASN A 144 -6.38 16.81 10.98
C ASN A 144 -7.18 17.73 10.03
N LEU A 145 -8.15 17.16 9.31
CA LEU A 145 -9.00 17.88 8.38
C LEU A 145 -10.48 17.88 8.84
N PRO A 146 -11.23 18.96 8.59
CA PRO A 146 -12.69 18.91 8.70
C PRO A 146 -13.29 18.10 7.53
N PRO A 147 -14.49 17.52 7.69
CA PRO A 147 -15.10 16.66 6.67
C PRO A 147 -15.25 17.31 5.28
N ASP A 148 -15.62 18.58 5.20
CA ASP A 148 -15.81 19.26 3.92
C ASP A 148 -14.48 19.42 3.16
N THR A 149 -13.40 19.76 3.86
CA THR A 149 -12.06 19.84 3.26
C THR A 149 -11.56 18.45 2.85
N TRP A 150 -11.88 17.42 3.64
CA TRP A 150 -11.58 16.03 3.27
C TRP A 150 -12.26 15.64 1.94
N TYR A 151 -13.55 15.96 1.77
CA TYR A 151 -14.26 15.71 0.52
C TYR A 151 -13.68 16.49 -0.66
N GLN A 152 -13.34 17.77 -0.47
CA GLN A 152 -12.70 18.57 -1.52
C GLN A 152 -11.37 17.97 -1.98
N MET A 153 -10.56 17.48 -1.03
CA MET A 153 -9.31 16.80 -1.32
C MET A 153 -9.55 15.50 -2.11
N LEU A 154 -10.51 14.67 -1.70
CA LEU A 154 -10.87 13.44 -2.42
C LEU A 154 -11.37 13.71 -3.84
N GLN A 155 -12.16 14.77 -4.03
CA GLN A 155 -12.64 15.18 -5.34
C GLN A 155 -11.47 15.65 -6.23
N ALA A 156 -10.54 16.42 -5.67
CA ALA A 156 -9.40 16.95 -6.42
C ALA A 156 -8.37 15.87 -6.80
N GLU A 157 -8.06 14.96 -5.88
CA GLU A 157 -7.03 13.94 -6.08
C GLU A 157 -7.56 12.68 -6.78
N ARG A 158 -8.80 12.30 -6.50
CA ARG A 158 -9.38 11.01 -6.92
C ARG A 158 -10.64 11.14 -7.77
N GLY A 159 -11.14 12.36 -7.98
CA GLY A 159 -12.37 12.58 -8.75
C GLY A 159 -13.64 12.10 -8.05
N LEU A 160 -13.57 11.75 -6.76
CA LEU A 160 -14.69 11.17 -6.01
C LEU A 160 -15.53 12.27 -5.35
N ASN A 161 -16.82 12.26 -5.63
CA ASN A 161 -17.76 13.13 -4.93
C ASN A 161 -18.17 12.54 -3.57
N PRO A 162 -18.81 13.32 -2.67
CA PRO A 162 -19.17 12.85 -1.33
C PRO A 162 -20.06 11.60 -1.31
N GLU A 163 -21.04 11.53 -2.20
CA GLU A 163 -21.97 10.40 -2.27
C GLU A 163 -21.26 9.13 -2.72
N GLN A 164 -20.44 9.21 -3.77
CA GLN A 164 -19.62 8.10 -4.24
C GLN A 164 -18.67 7.60 -3.16
N TYR A 165 -17.98 8.51 -2.45
CA TYR A 165 -17.09 8.12 -1.36
C TYR A 165 -17.83 7.37 -0.24
N GLN A 166 -18.99 7.90 0.17
CA GLN A 166 -19.81 7.25 1.20
C GLN A 166 -20.32 5.89 0.74
N GLN A 167 -20.81 5.79 -0.49
CA GLN A 167 -21.46 4.59 -1.03
C GLN A 167 -20.49 3.48 -1.43
N ASP A 168 -19.33 3.85 -1.95
CA ASP A 168 -18.42 2.90 -2.59
C ASP A 168 -17.20 2.59 -1.72
N ILE A 169 -16.90 3.44 -0.73
CA ILE A 169 -15.76 3.24 0.18
C ILE A 169 -16.22 3.04 1.62
N ILE A 170 -16.97 3.99 2.19
CA ILE A 170 -17.31 3.96 3.61
C ILE A 170 -18.35 2.88 3.93
N TRP A 171 -19.42 2.78 3.13
CA TRP A 171 -20.49 1.82 3.37
C TRP A 171 -19.99 0.36 3.33
N PRO A 172 -19.24 -0.11 2.31
CA PRO A 172 -18.74 -1.49 2.30
C PRO A 172 -17.80 -1.80 3.46
N MET A 173 -16.94 -0.83 3.84
CA MET A 173 -16.04 -0.96 4.98
C MET A 173 -16.82 -1.14 6.29
N LEU A 174 -17.82 -0.29 6.56
CA LEU A 174 -18.66 -0.39 7.76
C LEU A 174 -19.51 -1.67 7.75
N ALA A 175 -20.06 -2.04 6.60
CA ALA A 175 -20.85 -3.26 6.44
C ALA A 175 -20.04 -4.50 6.77
N LEU A 176 -18.83 -4.62 6.20
CA LEU A 176 -17.93 -5.74 6.50
C LEU A 176 -17.46 -5.74 7.95
N LYS A 177 -17.16 -4.58 8.53
CA LYS A 177 -16.81 -4.46 9.96
C LYS A 177 -17.95 -4.94 10.85
N LYS A 178 -19.19 -4.61 10.51
CA LYS A 178 -20.39 -5.04 11.26
C LYS A 178 -20.65 -6.54 11.07
N LEU A 179 -20.43 -7.07 9.87
CA LEU A 179 -20.52 -8.51 9.57
C LEU A 179 -19.45 -9.34 10.30
N ALA A 180 -18.25 -8.77 10.49
CA ALA A 180 -17.16 -9.36 11.27
C ALA A 180 -17.46 -9.44 12.78
N GLY A 181 -18.44 -8.68 13.25
CA GLY A 181 -18.86 -8.65 14.64
C GLY A 181 -18.13 -7.58 15.46
N SER A 182 -18.81 -7.10 16.49
CA SER A 182 -18.32 -6.10 17.42
C SER A 182 -17.73 -6.80 18.65
N GLU A 183 -16.42 -7.00 18.64
CA GLU A 183 -15.49 -7.09 19.78
C GLU A 183 -14.39 -8.10 19.45
N ILE A 184 -13.32 -7.58 18.87
CA ILE A 184 -12.08 -8.31 18.81
C ILE A 184 -11.21 -7.81 19.94
N ALA A 185 -11.33 -8.48 21.09
CA ALA A 185 -10.47 -8.22 22.24
C ALA A 185 -9.09 -8.85 21.98
N PRO A 186 -8.00 -8.07 21.95
CA PRO A 186 -6.65 -8.59 22.01
C PRO A 186 -6.46 -9.42 23.28
N THR A 187 -5.84 -10.59 23.16
CA THR A 187 -5.34 -11.35 24.30
C THR A 187 -4.00 -10.78 24.75
N GLU A 188 -3.58 -11.08 25.98
CA GLU A 188 -2.26 -10.70 26.46
C GLU A 188 -1.12 -11.21 25.57
N ASP A 189 -1.24 -12.41 25.01
CA ASP A 189 -0.26 -12.97 24.07
C ASP A 189 -0.17 -12.15 22.77
N ASP A 190 -1.30 -11.68 22.23
CA ASP A 190 -1.29 -10.79 21.06
C ASP A 190 -0.55 -9.49 21.36
N MET A 191 -0.78 -8.95 22.55
CA MET A 191 -0.16 -7.71 23.01
C MET A 191 1.35 -7.86 23.18
N LEU A 192 1.79 -8.98 23.77
CA LEU A 192 3.22 -9.28 23.93
C LEU A 192 3.90 -9.52 22.57
N LYS A 193 3.25 -10.22 21.64
CA LYS A 193 3.77 -10.41 20.28
C LYS A 193 3.89 -9.09 19.52
N ALA A 194 2.90 -8.20 19.65
CA ALA A 194 2.94 -6.87 19.07
C ALA A 194 4.05 -6.02 19.70
N PHE A 195 4.25 -6.11 21.02
CA PHE A 195 5.36 -5.45 21.69
C PHE A 195 6.72 -5.94 21.16
N GLU A 196 6.94 -7.26 21.06
CA GLU A 196 8.17 -7.81 20.50
C GLU A 196 8.40 -7.38 19.05
N ARG A 197 7.33 -7.27 18.25
CA ARG A 197 7.40 -6.86 16.84
C ARG A 197 7.76 -5.39 16.68
N GLU A 198 7.10 -4.52 17.45
CA GLU A 198 7.25 -3.08 17.31
C GLU A 198 8.46 -2.53 18.09
N TYR A 199 8.71 -3.04 19.29
CA TYR A 199 9.72 -2.50 20.21
C TYR A 199 10.84 -3.46 20.55
N GLY A 200 10.71 -4.75 20.23
CA GLY A 200 11.75 -5.75 20.50
C GLY A 200 13.03 -5.54 19.68
N PRO A 201 14.12 -6.23 20.05
CA PRO A 201 15.38 -6.16 19.32
C PRO A 201 15.20 -6.68 17.89
N ARG A 202 15.84 -6.04 16.93
CA ARG A 202 15.78 -6.41 15.51
C ARG A 202 17.16 -6.81 15.01
N VAL A 203 17.24 -7.80 14.12
CA VAL A 203 18.49 -8.26 13.53
C VAL A 203 18.82 -7.42 12.31
N LYS A 204 19.95 -6.72 12.33
CA LYS A 204 20.52 -6.07 11.15
C LYS A 204 21.17 -7.15 10.31
N ALA A 205 20.78 -7.26 9.05
CA ALA A 205 21.28 -8.33 8.19
C ALA A 205 21.35 -7.91 6.72
N ARG A 206 22.14 -8.67 5.97
CA ARG A 206 22.08 -8.71 4.51
C ARG A 206 21.42 -9.99 4.05
N MET A 207 20.78 -9.94 2.89
CA MET A 207 20.04 -11.03 2.28
C MET A 207 20.52 -11.29 0.85
N ILE A 208 20.67 -12.56 0.49
CA ILE A 208 20.72 -13.01 -0.90
C ILE A 208 19.46 -13.85 -1.15
N LEU A 209 18.60 -13.40 -2.06
CA LEU A 209 17.44 -14.15 -2.51
C LEU A 209 17.81 -14.96 -3.74
N PHE A 210 17.38 -16.21 -3.81
CA PHE A 210 17.56 -17.07 -4.97
C PHE A 210 16.21 -17.58 -5.45
N GLU A 211 16.09 -17.75 -6.78
CA GLU A 211 14.95 -18.37 -7.42
C GLU A 211 15.41 -19.57 -8.26
N GLY A 212 14.62 -20.64 -8.29
CA GLY A 212 14.91 -21.84 -9.07
C GLY A 212 15.60 -22.94 -8.24
N ASN A 213 16.71 -23.49 -8.75
CA ASN A 213 17.30 -24.72 -8.24
C ASN A 213 18.25 -24.49 -7.06
N VAL A 214 18.04 -25.24 -5.97
CA VAL A 214 18.84 -25.18 -4.72
C VAL A 214 20.34 -25.49 -4.91
N ARG A 215 20.74 -26.24 -5.94
CA ARG A 215 22.16 -26.60 -6.14
C ARG A 215 23.07 -25.38 -6.32
N ASN A 216 22.61 -24.40 -7.10
CA ASN A 216 23.36 -23.16 -7.30
C ASN A 216 23.41 -22.34 -6.00
N VAL A 217 22.38 -22.45 -5.17
CA VAL A 217 22.31 -21.75 -3.87
C VAL A 217 23.36 -22.30 -2.92
N ASN A 218 23.54 -23.63 -2.85
CA ASN A 218 24.53 -24.25 -1.97
C ASN A 218 25.97 -23.85 -2.33
N GLN A 219 26.30 -23.73 -3.62
CA GLN A 219 27.62 -23.27 -4.03
C GLN A 219 27.91 -21.84 -3.57
N ILE A 220 26.94 -20.93 -3.72
CA ILE A 220 27.09 -19.54 -3.27
C ILE A 220 27.10 -19.45 -1.74
N TRP A 221 26.35 -20.32 -1.06
CA TRP A 221 26.38 -20.44 0.39
C TRP A 221 27.75 -20.90 0.92
N GLU A 222 28.37 -21.90 0.28
CA GLU A 222 29.73 -22.36 0.62
C GLU A 222 30.75 -21.24 0.41
N GLU A 223 30.69 -20.52 -0.71
CA GLU A 223 31.57 -19.37 -0.99
C GLU A 223 31.40 -18.26 0.05
N ALA A 224 30.14 -17.90 0.37
CA ALA A 224 29.84 -16.90 1.37
C ALA A 224 30.33 -17.32 2.77
N THR A 225 30.18 -18.59 3.13
CA THR A 225 30.60 -19.11 4.44
C THR A 225 32.11 -19.19 4.57
N ALA A 226 32.82 -19.55 3.50
CA ALA A 226 34.27 -19.61 3.47
C ALA A 226 34.91 -18.20 3.53
N ASN A 227 34.26 -17.19 2.95
CA ASN A 227 34.72 -15.81 2.98
C ASN A 227 33.55 -14.83 3.21
N PRO A 228 33.12 -14.61 4.47
CA PRO A 228 31.96 -13.78 4.77
C PRO A 228 32.03 -12.35 4.25
N ASP A 229 33.21 -11.80 4.02
CA ASP A 229 33.39 -10.42 3.57
C ASP A 229 33.01 -10.21 2.09
N THR A 230 32.91 -11.29 1.30
CA THR A 230 32.42 -11.22 -0.09
C THR A 230 30.90 -11.19 -0.19
N PHE A 231 30.17 -11.35 0.92
CA PHE A 231 28.71 -11.46 0.93
C PHE A 231 28.01 -10.31 0.17
N GLU A 232 28.51 -9.08 0.29
CA GLU A 232 27.97 -7.93 -0.44
C GLU A 232 28.08 -8.11 -1.96
N GLN A 233 29.24 -8.57 -2.43
CA GLN A 233 29.50 -8.78 -3.85
C GLN A 233 28.67 -9.95 -4.39
N LEU A 234 28.56 -11.03 -3.60
CA LEU A 234 27.70 -12.17 -3.91
C LEU A 234 26.24 -11.74 -3.99
N ALA A 235 25.77 -10.89 -3.08
CA ALA A 235 24.43 -10.34 -3.12
C ALA A 235 24.19 -9.52 -4.40
N ARG A 236 25.11 -8.63 -4.78
CA ARG A 236 25.02 -7.81 -6.01
C ARG A 236 24.97 -8.67 -7.27
N LYS A 237 25.74 -9.75 -7.30
CA LYS A 237 25.92 -10.61 -8.47
C LYS A 237 24.80 -11.65 -8.62
N HIS A 238 24.33 -12.23 -7.51
CA HIS A 238 23.49 -13.44 -7.54
C HIS A 238 22.09 -13.26 -6.97
N SER A 239 21.82 -12.21 -6.18
CA SER A 239 20.49 -12.05 -5.60
C SER A 239 19.43 -11.84 -6.70
N ALA A 240 18.27 -12.46 -6.57
CA ALA A 240 17.11 -12.25 -7.41
C ALA A 240 16.22 -11.08 -6.93
N ASP A 241 16.52 -10.49 -5.77
CA ASP A 241 15.75 -9.37 -5.23
C ASP A 241 16.18 -8.04 -5.89
N PRO A 242 15.34 -7.42 -6.75
CA PRO A 242 15.71 -6.21 -7.46
C PRO A 242 15.95 -5.00 -6.55
N ASN A 243 15.36 -4.98 -5.35
CA ASN A 243 15.42 -3.84 -4.44
C ASN A 243 16.71 -3.82 -3.62
N THR A 244 17.15 -4.98 -3.14
CA THR A 244 18.27 -5.09 -2.19
C THR A 244 19.57 -5.49 -2.88
N ARG A 245 19.51 -6.19 -4.02
CA ARG A 245 20.68 -6.55 -4.84
C ARG A 245 21.61 -5.36 -5.16
N PRO A 246 21.14 -4.23 -5.70
CA PRO A 246 22.02 -3.08 -5.97
C PRO A 246 22.53 -2.39 -4.70
N LEU A 247 22.00 -2.75 -3.52
CA LEU A 247 22.45 -2.28 -2.21
C LEU A 247 23.33 -3.33 -1.51
N GLY A 248 23.75 -4.39 -2.22
CA GLY A 248 24.57 -5.43 -1.63
C GLY A 248 23.83 -6.26 -0.58
N GLY A 249 22.53 -6.47 -0.80
CA GLY A 249 21.66 -7.29 0.03
C GLY A 249 21.18 -6.61 1.30
N VAL A 250 21.42 -5.31 1.52
CA VAL A 250 20.90 -4.63 2.72
C VAL A 250 19.38 -4.69 2.73
N ILE A 251 18.82 -5.24 3.82
CA ILE A 251 17.39 -5.30 4.10
C ILE A 251 17.04 -4.45 5.32
N PRO A 252 15.78 -4.00 5.47
CA PRO A 252 15.29 -3.50 6.74
C PRO A 252 15.56 -4.52 7.87
N PRO A 253 15.88 -4.06 9.10
CA PRO A 253 16.16 -4.97 10.21
C PRO A 253 15.00 -5.96 10.46
N ILE A 254 15.34 -7.24 10.58
CA ILE A 254 14.38 -8.32 10.80
C ILE A 254 13.86 -8.25 12.23
N ARG A 255 12.55 -8.07 12.38
CA ARG A 255 11.81 -8.10 13.65
C ARG A 255 11.17 -9.47 13.84
N LYS A 256 10.81 -9.82 15.07
CA LYS A 256 9.94 -10.98 15.35
C LYS A 256 8.49 -10.69 14.98
N ASN A 257 7.71 -11.75 14.72
CA ASN A 257 6.27 -11.72 14.50
C ASN A 257 5.83 -10.80 13.35
N GLY A 258 6.70 -10.55 12.36
CA GLY A 258 6.50 -9.48 11.37
C GLY A 258 6.57 -9.91 9.91
N GLY A 259 6.92 -11.17 9.64
CA GLY A 259 7.18 -11.73 8.32
C GLY A 259 7.16 -13.26 8.33
N ASN A 260 8.18 -13.89 7.74
CA ASN A 260 8.27 -15.34 7.63
C ASN A 260 8.92 -15.93 8.91
N PRO A 261 8.22 -16.78 9.69
CA PRO A 261 8.73 -17.31 10.95
C PRO A 261 10.06 -18.06 10.82
N THR A 262 10.26 -18.80 9.73
CA THR A 262 11.51 -19.54 9.50
C THR A 262 12.69 -18.58 9.30
N VAL A 263 12.49 -17.48 8.57
CA VAL A 263 13.53 -16.45 8.35
C VAL A 263 13.84 -15.74 9.66
N GLU A 264 12.82 -15.37 10.42
CA GLU A 264 12.96 -14.74 11.73
C GLU A 264 13.75 -15.65 12.69
N ASP A 265 13.32 -16.90 12.86
CA ASP A 265 13.96 -17.86 13.75
C ASP A 265 15.44 -18.07 13.42
N GLN A 266 15.78 -18.13 12.13
CA GLN A 266 17.18 -18.26 11.71
C GLN A 266 17.95 -16.96 11.97
N ALA A 267 17.40 -15.81 11.61
CA ALA A 267 18.04 -14.51 11.84
C ALA A 267 18.37 -14.28 13.34
N PHE A 268 17.43 -14.60 14.23
CA PHE A 268 17.59 -14.41 15.68
C PHE A 268 18.53 -15.42 16.34
N LYS A 269 18.88 -16.53 15.67
CA LYS A 269 19.92 -17.48 16.12
C LYS A 269 21.34 -17.03 15.78
N LEU A 270 21.50 -16.16 14.78
CA LEU A 270 22.81 -15.71 14.33
C LEU A 270 23.46 -14.72 15.30
N LYS A 271 24.78 -14.87 15.45
CA LYS A 271 25.67 -13.87 16.04
C LYS A 271 26.16 -12.88 14.97
N PRO A 272 26.61 -11.68 15.36
CA PRO A 272 27.18 -10.73 14.41
C PRO A 272 28.31 -11.37 13.59
N GLY A 273 28.25 -11.22 12.27
CA GLY A 273 29.19 -11.79 11.31
C GLY A 273 28.80 -13.17 10.77
N GLU A 274 27.90 -13.91 11.44
CA GLU A 274 27.52 -15.26 11.02
C GLU A 274 26.58 -15.25 9.81
N ILE A 275 26.64 -16.34 9.04
CA ILE A 275 25.81 -16.61 7.86
C ILE A 275 24.83 -17.74 8.19
N SER A 276 23.57 -17.57 7.80
CA SER A 276 22.53 -18.58 8.01
C SER A 276 22.78 -19.83 7.15
N PRO A 277 22.21 -20.99 7.50
CA PRO A 277 21.97 -22.04 6.51
C PRO A 277 21.10 -21.49 5.36
N VAL A 278 21.01 -22.25 4.26
CA VAL A 278 20.06 -21.96 3.19
C VAL A 278 18.63 -22.13 3.73
N ILE A 279 17.83 -21.06 3.64
CA ILE A 279 16.45 -21.02 4.16
C ILE A 279 15.49 -21.09 2.98
N GLU A 280 14.67 -22.14 2.89
CA GLU A 280 13.57 -22.18 1.92
C GLU A 280 12.40 -21.33 2.42
N VAL A 281 12.02 -20.31 1.64
CA VAL A 281 10.95 -19.36 2.00
C VAL A 281 9.67 -19.57 1.20
N ALA A 282 9.78 -20.22 0.03
CA ALA A 282 8.69 -20.70 -0.79
C ALA A 282 9.23 -21.74 -1.77
N THR A 283 8.34 -22.45 -2.48
CA THR A 283 8.72 -23.39 -3.53
C THR A 283 9.69 -22.74 -4.52
N ASN A 284 10.89 -23.32 -4.65
CA ASN A 284 11.98 -22.82 -5.50
C ASN A 284 12.44 -21.38 -5.16
N ARG A 285 12.27 -20.92 -3.91
CA ARG A 285 12.82 -19.65 -3.43
C ARG A 285 13.57 -19.85 -2.14
N TYR A 286 14.83 -19.42 -2.14
CA TYR A 286 15.74 -19.62 -1.02
C TYR A 286 16.38 -18.31 -0.61
N VAL A 287 16.73 -18.21 0.67
CA VAL A 287 17.37 -17.04 1.25
C VAL A 287 18.60 -17.48 2.06
N ILE A 288 19.67 -16.68 1.95
CA ILE A 288 20.81 -16.73 2.87
C ILE A 288 20.90 -15.36 3.53
N LEU A 289 21.12 -15.35 4.84
CA LEU A 289 21.31 -14.14 5.64
C LEU A 289 22.74 -14.04 6.13
N ARG A 290 23.28 -12.82 6.22
CA ARG A 290 24.46 -12.50 7.03
C ARG A 290 24.05 -11.52 8.10
N CYS A 291 24.30 -11.85 9.37
CA CYS A 291 24.00 -10.97 10.49
C CYS A 291 25.07 -9.88 10.62
N GLU A 292 24.66 -8.63 10.70
CA GLU A 292 25.53 -7.45 10.94
C GLU A 292 25.41 -6.94 12.37
N GLY A 293 24.58 -7.56 13.20
CA GLY A 293 24.32 -7.18 14.58
C GLY A 293 22.85 -6.99 14.88
N ARG A 294 22.54 -6.26 15.95
CA ARG A 294 21.17 -6.00 16.40
C ARG A 294 20.92 -4.52 16.62
N THR A 295 19.66 -4.12 16.60
CA THR A 295 19.23 -2.81 17.08
C THR A 295 19.17 -2.81 18.61
N GLU A 296 19.38 -1.65 19.21
CA GLU A 296 19.12 -1.45 20.62
C GLU A 296 17.61 -1.33 20.85
N GLN A 297 17.13 -1.97 21.92
CA GLN A 297 15.75 -1.85 22.35
C GLN A 297 15.61 -0.63 23.25
N ILE A 298 14.79 0.33 22.84
CA ILE A 298 14.60 1.59 23.56
C ILE A 298 13.49 1.46 24.62
N VAL A 299 12.43 0.71 24.31
CA VAL A 299 11.30 0.49 25.21
C VAL A 299 11.41 -0.91 25.77
N GLU A 300 11.70 -1.02 27.07
CA GLU A 300 11.86 -2.31 27.77
C GLU A 300 10.56 -2.78 28.43
N ASP A 301 9.73 -1.86 28.94
CA ASP A 301 8.47 -2.18 29.62
C ASP A 301 7.27 -2.00 28.67
N PRO A 302 6.56 -3.09 28.32
CA PRO A 302 5.35 -3.03 27.48
C PRO A 302 4.27 -2.10 28.04
N LYS A 303 4.22 -1.89 29.36
CA LYS A 303 3.21 -1.04 30.00
C LYS A 303 3.30 0.41 29.55
N GLN A 304 4.48 0.88 29.13
CA GLN A 304 4.69 2.25 28.65
C GLN A 304 3.95 2.52 27.34
N VAL A 305 3.70 1.47 26.54
CA VAL A 305 3.12 1.55 25.19
C VAL A 305 1.85 0.70 25.05
N TRP A 306 1.30 0.21 26.15
CA TRP A 306 0.22 -0.78 26.14
C TRP A 306 -1.04 -0.31 25.41
N ASN A 307 -1.44 0.95 25.61
CA ASN A 307 -2.62 1.52 24.94
C ASN A 307 -2.41 1.68 23.43
N GLU A 308 -1.20 2.05 23.01
CA GLU A 308 -0.85 2.16 21.59
C GLU A 308 -0.88 0.79 20.92
N LEU A 309 -0.26 -0.20 21.56
CA LEU A 309 -0.31 -1.61 21.12
C LEU A 309 -1.74 -2.14 21.07
N TYR A 310 -2.59 -1.78 22.03
CA TYR A 310 -3.95 -2.28 22.08
C TYR A 310 -4.72 -1.80 20.84
N ASN A 311 -4.63 -0.51 20.54
CA ASN A 311 -5.26 0.05 19.34
C ASN A 311 -4.69 -0.56 18.06
N LEU A 312 -3.38 -0.78 17.99
CA LEU A 312 -2.72 -1.44 16.85
C LEU A 312 -3.27 -2.86 16.64
N VAL A 313 -3.30 -3.67 17.70
CA VAL A 313 -3.75 -5.07 17.62
C VAL A 313 -5.25 -5.17 17.33
N VAL A 314 -6.07 -4.28 17.89
CA VAL A 314 -7.50 -4.18 17.56
C VAL A 314 -7.68 -3.91 16.07
N GLU A 315 -6.95 -2.93 15.53
CA GLU A 315 -7.04 -2.58 14.10
C GLU A 315 -6.60 -3.75 13.21
N GLU A 316 -5.45 -4.37 13.50
CA GLU A 316 -4.94 -5.53 12.73
C GLU A 316 -5.93 -6.68 12.72
N LYS A 317 -6.44 -7.05 13.89
CA LYS A 317 -7.40 -8.15 13.98
C LYS A 317 -8.73 -7.80 13.32
N THR A 318 -9.17 -6.54 13.40
CA THR A 318 -10.36 -6.06 12.68
C THR A 318 -10.20 -6.26 11.19
N GLN A 319 -9.05 -5.88 10.63
CA GLN A 319 -8.76 -6.07 9.20
C GLN A 319 -8.73 -7.56 8.82
N GLN A 320 -8.12 -8.42 9.65
CA GLN A 320 -8.12 -9.87 9.42
C GLN A 320 -9.54 -10.47 9.45
N ALA A 321 -10.35 -10.07 10.43
CA ALA A 321 -11.73 -10.53 10.56
C ALA A 321 -12.58 -10.06 9.36
N VAL A 322 -12.44 -8.80 8.94
CA VAL A 322 -13.08 -8.23 7.75
C VAL A 322 -12.70 -9.01 6.50
N ALA A 323 -11.41 -9.28 6.28
CA ALA A 323 -10.95 -10.04 5.12
C ALA A 323 -11.51 -11.46 5.11
N LYS A 324 -11.48 -12.14 6.25
CA LYS A 324 -12.05 -13.49 6.40
C LYS A 324 -13.55 -13.51 6.11
N VAL A 325 -14.30 -12.55 6.66
CA VAL A 325 -15.75 -12.45 6.43
C VAL A 325 -16.06 -12.15 4.97
N PHE A 326 -15.31 -11.27 4.32
CA PHE A 326 -15.53 -10.97 2.92
C PHE A 326 -15.34 -12.21 2.03
N GLU A 327 -14.28 -12.99 2.27
CA GLU A 327 -14.07 -14.25 1.55
C GLU A 327 -15.20 -15.25 1.82
N GLN A 328 -15.61 -15.44 3.08
CA GLN A 328 -16.73 -16.32 3.43
C GLN A 328 -18.02 -15.92 2.71
N VAL A 329 -18.38 -14.63 2.76
CA VAL A 329 -19.59 -14.11 2.12
C VAL A 329 -19.53 -14.28 0.59
N LYS A 330 -18.34 -14.15 -0.01
CA LYS A 330 -18.15 -14.43 -1.45
C LYS A 330 -18.29 -15.91 -1.79
N GLU A 331 -17.80 -16.81 -0.95
CA GLU A 331 -17.91 -18.27 -1.15
C GLU A 331 -19.35 -18.78 -0.99
N GLU A 332 -20.13 -18.14 -0.11
CA GLU A 332 -21.55 -18.44 0.10
C GLU A 332 -22.43 -17.93 -1.07
N ALA A 333 -21.99 -16.88 -1.76
CA ALA A 333 -22.74 -16.26 -2.84
C ALA A 333 -22.62 -17.04 -4.16
N ARG A 334 -23.77 -17.24 -4.83
CA ARG A 334 -23.79 -17.69 -6.23
C ARG A 334 -23.59 -16.51 -7.18
N ILE A 335 -22.41 -16.37 -7.77
CA ILE A 335 -22.14 -15.28 -8.71
C ILE A 335 -22.06 -15.83 -10.14
N ILE A 336 -22.98 -15.37 -11.00
CA ILE A 336 -22.94 -15.61 -12.44
C ILE A 336 -22.61 -14.27 -13.11
N ASN A 337 -21.41 -14.17 -13.66
CA ASN A 337 -20.95 -12.98 -14.36
C ASN A 337 -21.14 -13.17 -15.87
N TYR A 338 -22.26 -12.69 -16.41
CA TYR A 338 -22.56 -12.75 -17.84
C TYR A 338 -21.60 -11.91 -18.71
N TYR A 339 -20.94 -10.91 -18.11
CA TYR A 339 -20.00 -10.04 -18.82
C TYR A 339 -18.65 -10.73 -19.04
N SER A 340 -18.07 -11.36 -18.01
CA SER A 340 -16.84 -12.16 -18.14
C SER A 340 -17.09 -13.60 -18.62
N LYS A 341 -18.35 -14.04 -18.65
CA LYS A 341 -18.78 -15.44 -18.90
C LYS A 341 -18.21 -16.42 -17.85
N GLU A 342 -18.01 -15.96 -16.63
CA GLU A 342 -17.56 -16.77 -15.50
C GLU A 342 -18.73 -17.09 -14.55
N ALA A 343 -18.74 -18.28 -13.98
CA ALA A 343 -19.70 -18.67 -12.94
C ALA A 343 -18.96 -19.25 -11.74
N THR A 344 -19.35 -18.84 -10.52
CA THR A 344 -18.93 -19.51 -9.29
C THR A 344 -19.99 -20.53 -8.88
N PRO A 345 -19.62 -21.81 -8.69
CA PRO A 345 -20.52 -22.79 -8.10
C PRO A 345 -20.75 -22.47 -6.62
N VAL A 346 -21.97 -22.72 -6.13
CA VAL A 346 -22.31 -22.56 -4.71
C VAL A 346 -21.60 -23.65 -3.90
N GLY A 347 -20.86 -23.25 -2.86
CA GLY A 347 -20.43 -24.17 -1.82
C GLY A 347 -19.30 -25.14 -2.17
N GLN A 348 -18.42 -24.82 -3.13
CA GLN A 348 -17.13 -25.50 -3.26
C GLN A 348 -16.00 -24.51 -3.03
N ALA A 349 -15.32 -24.69 -1.89
CA ALA A 349 -14.05 -24.05 -1.57
C ALA A 349 -13.14 -24.07 -2.79
N ARG A 350 -12.55 -22.92 -3.13
CA ARG A 350 -11.49 -22.86 -4.14
C ARG A 350 -10.27 -23.60 -3.58
N THR A 351 -10.20 -24.91 -3.78
CA THR A 351 -8.95 -25.64 -3.63
C THR A 351 -7.98 -25.13 -4.68
N GLY A 352 -7.07 -24.26 -4.24
CA GLY A 352 -5.79 -24.01 -4.90
C GLY A 352 -5.85 -23.24 -6.22
N GLN A 353 -6.11 -21.93 -6.17
CA GLN A 353 -5.48 -21.03 -7.12
C GLN A 353 -4.72 -19.95 -6.34
N LYS A 354 -3.43 -20.22 -6.12
CA LYS A 354 -2.44 -19.25 -5.64
C LYS A 354 -2.61 -17.96 -6.44
N VAL A 355 -2.78 -16.85 -5.72
CA VAL A 355 -2.61 -15.49 -6.24
C VAL A 355 -1.28 -15.45 -7.00
N GLN A 356 -1.35 -15.31 -8.33
CA GLN A 356 -0.16 -15.03 -9.14
C GLN A 356 0.13 -13.53 -9.02
N PRO A 357 1.35 -13.12 -8.66
CA PRO A 357 1.75 -11.74 -8.83
C PRO A 357 1.83 -11.44 -10.33
N VAL A 358 1.26 -10.30 -10.73
CA VAL A 358 1.24 -9.81 -12.10
C VAL A 358 2.69 -9.71 -12.61
N SER A 359 3.07 -10.65 -13.48
CA SER A 359 4.35 -10.60 -14.18
C SER A 359 4.24 -9.53 -15.26
N GLY A 360 4.96 -8.43 -15.09
CA GLY A 360 5.05 -7.37 -16.09
C GLY A 360 5.83 -7.85 -17.31
N THR A 361 5.13 -8.18 -18.39
CA THR A 361 5.74 -8.40 -19.70
C THR A 361 6.24 -7.06 -20.23
N ARG A 362 7.55 -6.86 -20.25
CA ARG A 362 8.20 -5.70 -20.88
C ARG A 362 8.15 -5.87 -22.40
N PRO A 363 7.60 -4.92 -23.18
CA PRO A 363 7.81 -4.92 -24.62
C PRO A 363 9.27 -4.58 -24.91
N THR A 364 9.90 -5.39 -25.74
CA THR A 364 11.20 -5.13 -26.37
C THR A 364 11.14 -3.83 -27.18
N GLY A 365 11.78 -2.77 -26.67
CA GLY A 365 11.98 -1.52 -27.39
C GLY A 365 13.17 -1.65 -28.34
N ALA A 366 12.91 -1.49 -29.63
CA ALA A 366 13.91 -1.39 -30.67
C ALA A 366 14.80 -0.15 -30.46
N SER A 367 16.10 -0.36 -30.61
CA SER A 367 17.14 0.66 -30.63
C SER A 367 17.00 1.53 -31.88
N THR A 368 16.75 2.83 -31.71
CA THR A 368 17.06 3.84 -32.73
C THR A 368 17.90 4.95 -32.11
N ALA A 369 19.15 5.02 -32.57
CA ALA A 369 20.09 6.08 -32.27
C ALA A 369 19.61 7.41 -32.87
N PHE A 370 19.75 8.49 -32.11
CA PHE A 370 19.70 9.85 -32.65
C PHE A 370 21.12 10.34 -32.95
N PRO A 371 21.37 10.95 -34.13
CA PRO A 371 22.67 11.50 -34.47
C PRO A 371 22.88 12.88 -33.81
N ALA A 372 24.15 13.17 -33.57
CA ALA A 372 24.66 14.44 -33.07
C ALA A 372 24.60 15.55 -34.13
N SER A 373 24.15 16.73 -33.69
CA SER A 373 24.41 18.04 -34.29
C SER A 373 24.43 19.01 -33.09
N GLY A 374 25.46 19.77 -32.76
CA GLY A 374 26.37 20.50 -33.64
C GLY A 374 26.01 21.99 -33.59
N ASN A 375 26.29 22.64 -32.45
CA ASN A 375 26.97 23.95 -32.36
C ASN A 375 27.30 24.28 -30.91
#